data_AF-A0A5E3XHZ3-F1
#
_entry.id   AF-A0A5E3XHZ3-F1
#
_cell.length_a   1.000
_cell.length_b   1.000
_cell.length_c   1.000
_cell.angle_alpha   90.00
_cell.angle_beta   90.00
_cell.angle_gamma   90.00
#
_symmetry.space_group_name_H-M   'P 1'
#
loop_
_entity.id
_entity.type
_entity.pdbx_description
1 polymer ?
#
loop_
_entity_poly.entity_id
_entity_poly.type
_entity_poly.pdbx_seq_one_letter_code
_entity_poly.pdbx_strand_id
1 'polypeptide(L)'
;MTTSAPLEFYDLVPQPGGPFFSPATTRTRLALLHKGFPFKVTELTYKDLRTGPYRDLAGAGDDGVVTVPFIKRPDGTYLRDSLAIMRWLDEAYSEKPSVVAPGDAGSEDDRPHGRDDARVLDREHAGRKVRRLLQRVRISNRSLTSRQERELCVVGSSAHELCEGQRAVVEMECSA
;
A
#
# COMPACT_ATOMS: atom_id res chain seq x y z
N MET A 1 38.36 23.05 -15.73
CA MET A 1 37.05 23.10 -15.03
C MET A 1 36.08 22.30 -15.88
N THR A 2 35.83 21.05 -15.52
CA THR A 2 34.91 20.18 -16.26
C THR A 2 33.50 20.71 -16.02
N THR A 3 32.95 21.42 -17.00
CA THR A 3 31.57 21.88 -17.00
C THR A 3 30.67 20.67 -17.17
N SER A 4 30.48 19.92 -16.09
CA SER A 4 29.52 18.82 -16.02
C SER A 4 28.14 19.40 -16.29
N ALA A 5 27.42 18.83 -17.25
CA ALA A 5 26.02 19.18 -17.50
C ALA A 5 25.23 19.13 -16.17
N PRO A 6 24.28 20.07 -15.96
CA PRO A 6 23.53 20.13 -14.71
C PRO A 6 22.68 18.86 -14.53
N LEU A 7 22.61 18.37 -13.30
CA LEU A 7 21.71 17.26 -12.93
C LEU A 7 20.26 17.69 -13.15
N GLU A 8 19.41 16.79 -13.64
CA GLU A 8 17.96 17.02 -13.64
C GLU A 8 17.35 16.35 -12.41
N PHE A 9 16.66 17.13 -11.58
CA PHE A 9 15.98 16.67 -10.38
C PHE A 9 14.48 16.72 -10.60
N TYR A 10 13.80 15.59 -10.41
CA TYR A 10 12.37 15.47 -10.61
C TYR A 10 11.65 15.55 -9.26
N ASP A 11 10.81 16.58 -9.12
CA ASP A 11 10.15 16.92 -7.86
C ASP A 11 8.62 16.94 -7.98
N LEU A 12 7.93 16.78 -6.86
CA LEU A 12 6.48 16.62 -6.83
C LEU A 12 5.76 17.92 -6.53
N VAL A 13 4.84 18.29 -7.42
CA VAL A 13 3.93 19.43 -7.25
C VAL A 13 2.47 18.96 -7.41
N PRO A 14 1.51 19.62 -6.73
CA PRO A 14 0.11 19.27 -6.89
C PRO A 14 -0.40 19.60 -8.30
N GLN A 15 0.16 20.65 -8.90
CA GLN A 15 -0.08 21.13 -10.26
C GLN A 15 1.18 21.88 -10.73
N PRO A 16 1.40 22.05 -12.04
CA PRO A 16 2.53 22.82 -12.55
C PRO A 16 2.55 24.25 -11.98
N GLY A 17 3.72 24.72 -11.55
CA GLY A 17 3.92 25.99 -10.85
C GLY A 17 3.40 26.02 -9.41
N GLY A 18 2.93 24.90 -8.88
CA GLY A 18 2.46 24.76 -7.50
C GLY A 18 3.61 24.63 -6.48
N PRO A 19 3.29 24.60 -5.17
CA PRO A 19 4.30 24.44 -4.13
C PRO A 19 4.89 23.03 -4.12
N PHE A 20 6.19 22.94 -3.82
CA PHE A 20 6.85 21.68 -3.49
C PHE A 20 6.43 21.23 -2.10
N PHE A 21 5.95 19.99 -1.97
CA PHE A 21 5.33 19.54 -0.72
C PHE A 21 5.80 18.17 -0.24
N SER A 22 6.43 17.37 -1.10
CA SER A 22 6.78 15.99 -0.72
C SER A 22 7.97 15.97 0.26
N PRO A 23 7.87 15.27 1.40
CA PRO A 23 8.99 15.14 2.33
C PRO A 23 10.12 14.28 1.76
N ALA A 24 9.80 13.29 0.92
CA ALA A 24 10.83 12.47 0.27
C ALA A 24 11.67 13.31 -0.69
N THR A 25 11.02 14.16 -1.47
CA THR A 25 11.73 14.99 -2.45
C THR A 25 12.46 16.16 -1.79
N THR A 26 11.91 16.72 -0.71
CA THR A 26 12.57 17.73 0.12
C THR A 26 13.92 17.25 0.63
N ARG A 27 14.05 15.98 1.06
CA ARG A 27 15.34 15.41 1.48
C ARG A 27 16.40 15.52 0.39
N THR A 28 16.08 15.05 -0.82
CA THR A 28 17.01 15.13 -1.97
C THR A 28 17.30 16.57 -2.38
N ARG A 29 16.29 17.45 -2.38
CA ARG A 29 16.46 18.87 -2.69
C ARG A 29 17.44 19.54 -1.73
N LEU A 30 17.26 19.31 -0.43
CA LEU A 30 18.16 19.86 0.60
C LEU A 30 19.56 19.28 0.47
N ALA A 31 19.70 17.98 0.16
CA ALA A 31 21.00 17.35 -0.08
C ALA A 31 21.76 18.01 -1.25
N LEU A 32 21.08 18.21 -2.38
CA LEU A 32 21.65 18.85 -3.57
C LEU A 32 22.06 20.31 -3.29
N LEU A 33 21.22 21.05 -2.56
CA LEU A 33 21.51 22.43 -2.14
C LEU A 33 22.67 22.50 -1.14
N HIS A 34 22.69 21.60 -0.15
CA HIS A 34 23.76 21.53 0.86
C HIS A 34 25.13 21.26 0.24
N LYS A 35 25.16 20.38 -0.77
CA LYS A 35 26.36 20.11 -1.58
C LYS A 35 26.65 21.22 -2.59
N GLY A 36 25.78 22.22 -2.76
CA GLY A 36 25.98 23.30 -3.74
C GLY A 36 26.08 22.79 -5.19
N PHE A 37 25.32 21.76 -5.56
CA PHE A 37 25.28 21.28 -6.94
C PHE A 37 24.35 22.13 -7.80
N PRO A 38 24.74 22.51 -9.03
CA PRO A 38 23.80 23.05 -9.99
C PRO A 38 22.89 21.92 -10.49
N PHE A 39 21.58 22.09 -10.30
CA PHE A 39 20.56 21.19 -10.82
C PHE A 39 19.39 21.97 -11.39
N LYS A 40 18.74 21.38 -12.39
CA LYS A 40 17.47 21.85 -12.93
C LYS A 40 16.34 21.06 -12.29
N VAL A 41 15.30 21.74 -11.82
CA VAL A 41 14.09 21.09 -11.31
C VAL A 41 13.13 20.85 -12.47
N THR A 42 12.66 19.62 -12.61
CA THR A 42 11.54 19.24 -13.46
C THR A 42 10.36 18.93 -12.56
N GLU A 43 9.31 19.72 -12.67
CA GLU A 43 8.09 19.55 -11.90
C GLU A 43 7.27 18.39 -12.45
N LEU A 44 6.87 17.47 -11.59
CA LEU A 44 5.98 16.37 -11.92
C LEU A 44 4.73 16.43 -11.05
N THR A 45 3.59 16.11 -11.66
CA THR A 45 2.34 15.84 -10.95
C THR A 45 2.14 14.33 -10.77
N TYR A 46 1.22 13.93 -9.89
CA TYR A 46 0.80 12.53 -9.79
C TYR A 46 0.27 11.95 -11.11
N LYS A 47 -0.35 12.79 -11.96
CA LYS A 47 -0.81 12.37 -13.28
C LYS A 47 0.38 12.01 -14.18
N ASP A 48 1.44 12.81 -14.15
CA ASP A 48 2.66 12.58 -14.93
C ASP A 48 3.37 11.31 -14.47
N LEU A 49 3.39 11.03 -13.17
CA LEU A 49 3.95 9.78 -12.64
C LEU A 49 3.17 8.54 -13.07
N ARG A 50 1.84 8.66 -13.21
CA ARG A 50 0.97 7.54 -13.58
C ARG A 50 0.89 7.29 -15.08
N THR A 51 0.99 8.34 -15.89
CA THR A 51 0.73 8.28 -17.34
C THR A 51 1.91 8.68 -18.21
N GLY A 52 2.93 9.31 -17.63
CA GLY A 52 4.12 9.74 -18.34
C GLY A 52 5.10 8.58 -18.62
N PRO A 53 6.17 8.86 -19.37
CA PRO A 53 7.16 7.86 -19.79
C PRO A 53 8.10 7.40 -18.66
N TYR A 54 7.93 7.93 -17.45
CA TYR A 54 8.89 7.75 -16.34
C TYR A 54 8.93 6.32 -15.81
N ARG A 55 7.89 5.52 -16.09
CA ARG A 55 7.87 4.10 -15.72
C ARG A 55 8.97 3.31 -16.39
N ASP A 56 9.22 3.59 -17.67
CA ASP A 56 10.23 2.88 -18.46
C ASP A 56 11.62 3.54 -18.32
N LEU A 57 11.67 4.84 -18.01
CA LEU A 57 12.91 5.60 -17.87
C LEU A 57 13.57 5.44 -16.48
N ALA A 58 12.82 5.72 -15.41
CA ALA A 58 13.30 5.69 -14.04
C ALA A 58 12.97 4.36 -13.33
N GLY A 59 12.26 3.46 -14.03
CA GLY A 59 11.71 2.22 -13.49
C GLY A 59 10.46 2.44 -12.65
N ALA A 60 9.88 1.35 -12.15
CA ALA A 60 8.86 1.33 -11.10
C ALA A 60 9.34 0.57 -9.86
N GLY A 61 8.74 0.82 -8.70
CA GLY A 61 8.92 -0.05 -7.54
C GLY A 61 8.30 -1.43 -7.77
N ASP A 62 8.41 -2.32 -6.77
CA ASP A 62 7.84 -3.67 -6.84
C ASP A 62 6.31 -3.68 -7.04
N ASP A 63 5.66 -2.60 -6.59
CA ASP A 63 4.23 -2.34 -6.78
C ASP A 63 3.87 -1.82 -8.18
N GLY A 64 4.86 -1.64 -9.07
CA GLY A 64 4.68 -1.10 -10.40
C GLY A 64 4.44 0.40 -10.44
N VAL A 65 4.60 1.11 -9.31
CA VAL A 65 4.38 2.56 -9.20
C VAL A 65 5.69 3.34 -9.35
N VAL A 66 5.63 4.44 -10.11
CA VAL A 66 6.75 5.37 -10.21
C VAL A 66 6.69 6.35 -9.05
N THR A 67 7.77 6.40 -8.27
CA THR A 67 7.90 7.30 -7.14
C THR A 67 8.96 8.37 -7.40
N VAL A 68 8.80 9.49 -6.72
CA VAL A 68 9.75 10.61 -6.66
C VAL A 68 10.26 10.74 -5.23
N PRO A 69 11.51 11.19 -5.01
CA PRO A 69 12.40 11.80 -5.99
C PRO A 69 13.16 10.81 -6.88
N PHE A 70 13.52 11.28 -8.06
CA PHE A 70 14.58 10.68 -8.87
C PHE A 70 15.38 11.79 -9.58
N ILE A 71 16.61 11.45 -9.96
CA ILE A 71 17.50 12.33 -10.72
C ILE A 71 17.90 11.67 -12.04
N LYS A 72 18.14 12.50 -13.05
CA LYS A 72 18.87 12.09 -14.25
C LYS A 72 20.31 12.58 -14.12
N ARG A 73 21.23 11.62 -14.17
CA ARG A 73 22.67 11.86 -14.09
C ARG A 73 23.21 12.36 -15.43
N PRO A 74 24.42 12.97 -15.47
CA PRO A 74 24.99 13.48 -16.72
C PRO A 74 25.30 12.39 -17.74
N ASP A 75 25.45 11.14 -17.30
CA ASP A 75 25.61 9.94 -18.14
C ASP A 75 24.28 9.49 -18.79
N GLY A 76 23.17 10.18 -18.51
CA GLY A 76 21.83 9.88 -19.03
C GLY A 76 21.07 8.82 -18.24
N THR A 77 21.66 8.23 -17.21
CA THR A 77 21.02 7.23 -16.38
C THR A 77 20.16 7.87 -15.29
N TYR A 78 19.16 7.12 -14.81
CA TYR A 78 18.25 7.55 -13.75
C TYR A 78 18.62 6.88 -12.43
N LEU A 79 18.62 7.66 -11.35
CA LEU A 79 18.75 7.18 -9.98
C LEU A 79 17.54 7.62 -9.17
N ARG A 80 16.91 6.67 -8.49
CA ARG A 80 15.72 6.89 -7.68
C ARG A 80 15.99 6.65 -6.21
N ASP A 81 14.97 6.89 -5.40
CA ASP A 81 14.98 6.78 -3.94
C ASP A 81 15.81 7.89 -3.29
N SER A 82 15.18 8.60 -2.35
CA SER A 82 15.80 9.75 -1.71
C SER A 82 17.09 9.41 -0.95
N LEU A 83 17.16 8.24 -0.29
CA LEU A 83 18.32 7.80 0.49
C LEU A 83 19.43 7.33 -0.45
N ALA A 84 19.10 6.54 -1.46
CA ALA A 84 20.07 6.09 -2.45
C ALA A 84 20.72 7.27 -3.18
N ILE A 85 19.94 8.30 -3.53
CA ILE A 85 20.47 9.54 -4.12
C ILE A 85 21.43 10.26 -3.16
N MET A 86 21.07 10.38 -1.87
CA MET A 86 21.95 11.03 -0.88
C MET A 86 23.27 10.29 -0.69
N ARG A 87 23.24 8.95 -0.60
CA ARG A 87 24.45 8.13 -0.51
C ARG A 87 25.34 8.29 -1.73
N TRP A 88 24.74 8.20 -2.92
CA TRP A 88 25.46 8.42 -4.16
C TRP A 88 26.09 9.82 -4.21
N LEU A 89 25.40 10.86 -3.73
CA LEU A 89 25.96 12.21 -3.66
C LEU A 89 27.15 12.32 -2.69
N ASP A 90 27.12 11.59 -1.58
CA ASP A 90 28.24 11.58 -0.63
C ASP A 90 29.44 10.80 -1.15
N GLU A 91 29.21 9.68 -1.83
CA GLU A 91 30.25 8.85 -2.45
C GLU A 91 30.89 9.53 -3.66
N ALA A 92 30.06 10.02 -4.59
CA ALA A 92 30.52 10.64 -5.83
C ALA A 92 31.21 11.99 -5.59
N TYR A 93 30.89 12.66 -4.48
CA TYR A 93 31.38 14.00 -4.15
C TYR A 93 31.80 14.11 -2.68
N SER A 94 32.79 13.29 -2.33
CA SER A 94 33.38 13.19 -0.99
C SER A 94 34.15 14.45 -0.57
N GLU A 95 34.50 15.33 -1.51
CA GLU A 95 35.14 16.62 -1.24
C GLU A 95 34.20 17.65 -0.58
N LYS A 96 32.89 17.38 -0.61
CA LYS A 96 31.84 18.27 -0.09
C LYS A 96 31.28 17.75 1.24
N PRO A 97 30.76 18.62 2.13
CA PRO A 97 30.19 18.21 3.41
C PRO A 97 29.18 17.06 3.27
N SER A 98 29.33 16.03 4.10
CA SER A 98 28.49 14.83 4.04
C SER A 98 27.05 15.15 4.41
N VAL A 99 26.09 14.64 3.65
CA VAL A 99 24.66 14.76 3.97
C VAL A 99 24.23 13.63 4.90
N VAL A 100 24.77 12.44 4.70
CA VAL A 100 24.55 11.25 5.54
C VAL A 100 25.56 11.26 6.68
N ALA A 101 25.09 10.98 7.90
CA ALA A 101 25.96 10.89 9.06
C ALA A 101 26.87 9.65 8.96
N PRO A 102 28.08 9.66 9.54
CA PRO A 102 29.03 8.54 9.43
C PRO A 102 28.49 7.18 9.92
N GLY A 103 27.47 7.16 10.78
CA GLY A 103 26.81 5.94 11.24
C GLY A 103 25.72 5.39 10.31
N ASP A 104 25.21 6.19 9.38
CA ASP A 104 24.07 5.85 8.51
C ASP A 104 24.49 5.46 7.08
N ALA A 105 25.79 5.59 6.77
CA ALA A 105 26.37 5.26 5.47
C ALA A 105 26.35 3.74 5.17
N GLY A 106 26.33 2.89 6.20
CA GLY A 106 26.35 1.44 6.07
C GLY A 106 25.06 0.72 6.46
N SER A 107 24.05 1.42 6.98
CA SER A 107 22.79 0.77 7.36
C SER A 107 21.84 0.80 6.17
N GLU A 108 21.84 -0.22 5.31
CA GLU A 108 20.62 -0.58 4.60
C GLU A 108 19.50 -0.54 5.64
N ASP A 109 18.50 0.32 5.42
CA ASP A 109 17.38 0.50 6.34
C ASP A 109 16.46 -0.73 6.19
N ASP A 110 17.01 -1.92 6.45
CA ASP A 110 16.32 -3.16 6.79
C ASP A 110 15.93 -3.11 8.27
N ARG A 111 15.58 -1.91 8.77
CA ARG A 111 14.79 -1.84 9.99
C ARG A 111 13.42 -2.33 9.58
N PRO A 112 12.95 -3.46 10.14
CA PRO A 112 11.57 -3.86 9.92
C PRO A 112 10.74 -2.65 10.32
N HIS A 113 9.85 -2.21 9.43
CA HIS A 113 8.81 -1.26 9.80
C HIS A 113 8.04 -1.88 10.97
N GLY A 114 8.52 -1.60 12.18
CA GLY A 114 7.88 -1.91 13.45
C GLY A 114 6.66 -1.03 13.57
N ARG A 115 5.68 -1.30 12.72
CA ARG A 115 4.32 -0.83 12.87
C ARG A 115 3.62 -1.89 13.71
N ASP A 116 3.94 -1.91 15.01
CA ASP A 116 3.14 -2.49 16.08
C ASP A 116 2.40 -3.80 15.74
N ASP A 117 3.13 -4.92 15.65
CA ASP A 117 2.52 -6.27 15.66
C ASP A 117 1.91 -6.64 17.04
N ALA A 118 1.91 -5.71 18.00
CA ALA A 118 1.28 -5.87 19.31
C ALA A 118 -0.26 -5.97 19.26
N ARG A 119 -0.91 -5.97 18.09
CA ARG A 119 -2.39 -6.11 17.97
C ARG A 119 -2.87 -7.45 17.40
N VAL A 120 -1.99 -8.41 17.09
CA VAL A 120 -2.41 -9.67 16.46
C VAL A 120 -2.77 -10.79 17.47
N LEU A 121 -2.43 -10.65 18.76
CA LEU A 121 -2.70 -11.70 19.75
C LEU A 121 -4.08 -11.69 20.43
N ASP A 122 -5.00 -10.78 20.08
CA ASP A 122 -6.31 -10.70 20.76
C ASP A 122 -7.52 -11.13 19.90
N ARG A 123 -7.33 -11.43 18.61
CA ARG A 123 -8.44 -11.91 17.75
C ARG A 123 -8.70 -13.42 17.85
N GLU A 124 -7.72 -14.24 18.21
CA GLU A 124 -7.91 -15.69 18.34
C GLU A 124 -8.63 -16.11 19.64
N HIS A 125 -8.56 -15.30 20.71
CA HIS A 125 -9.28 -15.58 21.95
C HIS A 125 -10.78 -15.26 21.86
N ALA A 126 -11.16 -14.26 21.06
CA ALA A 126 -12.56 -13.92 20.81
C ALA A 126 -13.28 -14.98 19.96
N GLY A 127 -12.61 -15.52 18.92
CA GLY A 127 -13.20 -16.54 18.03
C GLY A 127 -13.54 -17.87 18.72
N ARG A 128 -12.74 -18.29 19.71
CA ARG A 128 -12.99 -19.51 20.47
C ARG A 128 -14.19 -19.39 21.42
N LYS A 129 -14.45 -18.20 21.99
CA LYS A 129 -15.62 -17.96 22.85
C LYS A 129 -16.92 -17.96 22.04
N VAL A 130 -16.94 -17.34 20.86
CA VAL A 130 -18.14 -17.29 20.00
C VAL A 130 -18.50 -18.68 19.49
N ARG A 131 -17.53 -19.52 19.11
CA ARG A 131 -17.79 -20.91 18.68
C ARG A 131 -18.39 -21.77 19.80
N ARG A 132 -17.91 -21.63 21.05
CA ARG A 132 -18.48 -22.36 22.21
C ARG A 132 -19.88 -21.88 22.58
N LEU A 133 -20.17 -20.57 22.43
CA LEU A 133 -21.49 -20.02 22.69
C LEU A 133 -22.52 -20.52 21.66
N LEU A 134 -22.15 -20.53 20.37
CA LEU A 134 -23.01 -21.02 19.29
C LEU A 134 -23.29 -22.53 19.39
N GLN A 135 -22.34 -23.34 19.86
CA GLN A 135 -22.56 -24.76 20.12
C GLN A 135 -23.53 -24.99 21.30
N ARG A 136 -23.48 -24.16 22.36
CA ARG A 136 -24.43 -24.24 23.48
C ARG A 136 -25.84 -23.80 23.10
N VAL A 137 -25.99 -22.74 22.31
CA VAL A 137 -27.30 -22.28 21.80
C VAL A 137 -27.93 -23.35 20.89
N ARG A 138 -27.15 -24.02 20.05
CA ARG A 138 -27.64 -25.14 19.20
C ARG A 138 -28.15 -26.33 20.01
N ILE A 139 -27.51 -26.67 21.12
CA ILE A 139 -27.95 -27.78 21.99
C ILE A 139 -29.22 -27.40 22.76
N SER A 140 -29.30 -26.16 23.25
CA SER A 140 -30.49 -25.67 23.98
C SER A 140 -31.74 -25.59 23.08
N ASN A 141 -31.60 -25.14 21.82
CA ASN A 141 -32.74 -25.14 20.89
C ASN A 141 -33.19 -26.55 20.49
N ARG A 142 -32.28 -27.52 20.38
CA ARG A 142 -32.64 -28.92 20.11
C ARG A 142 -33.42 -29.58 21.26
N SER A 143 -33.16 -29.16 22.50
CA SER A 143 -33.93 -29.61 23.67
C SER A 143 -35.30 -28.94 23.80
N LEU A 144 -35.45 -27.72 23.26
CA LEU A 144 -36.74 -27.03 23.25
C LEU A 144 -37.67 -27.58 22.16
N THR A 145 -37.14 -27.88 20.96
CA THR A 145 -37.94 -28.50 19.88
C THR A 145 -38.42 -29.90 20.26
N SER A 146 -37.59 -30.71 20.93
CA SER A 146 -37.98 -32.06 21.36
C SER A 146 -38.94 -32.12 22.55
N ARG A 147 -39.08 -31.04 23.34
CA ARG A 147 -40.15 -30.91 24.35
C ARG A 147 -41.46 -30.44 23.73
N GLN A 148 -41.40 -29.48 22.80
CA GLN A 148 -42.58 -28.94 22.13
C GLN A 148 -43.20 -29.97 21.16
N GLU A 149 -42.39 -30.82 20.50
CA GLU A 149 -42.89 -31.92 19.66
C GLU A 149 -43.51 -33.08 20.48
N ARG A 150 -43.17 -33.23 21.77
CA ARG A 150 -43.82 -34.23 22.64
C ARG A 150 -45.16 -33.74 23.21
N GLU A 151 -45.41 -32.44 23.27
CA GLU A 151 -46.74 -31.90 23.61
C GLU A 151 -47.69 -31.86 22.40
N LEU A 152 -47.17 -31.84 21.17
CA LEU A 152 -47.98 -31.86 19.93
C LEU A 152 -48.38 -33.27 19.46
N CYS A 153 -47.73 -34.34 19.92
CA CYS A 153 -48.07 -35.72 19.55
C CYS A 153 -49.29 -36.32 20.30
N VAL A 154 -50.01 -35.55 21.12
CA VAL A 154 -51.24 -36.02 21.80
C VAL A 154 -52.53 -35.52 21.13
N VAL A 155 -52.45 -34.66 20.12
CA VAL A 155 -53.66 -34.13 19.45
C VAL A 155 -53.59 -34.32 17.92
N GLY A 156 -54.17 -35.43 17.45
CA GLY A 156 -54.83 -35.62 16.15
C GLY A 156 -54.00 -35.33 14.89
N SER A 157 -53.47 -36.34 14.19
CA SER A 157 -54.23 -37.18 13.25
C SER A 157 -55.05 -36.39 12.22
N SER A 158 -54.43 -35.98 11.11
CA SER A 158 -54.91 -36.31 9.76
C SER A 158 -53.83 -35.96 8.73
N ALA A 159 -53.47 -36.98 7.95
CA ALA A 159 -52.52 -36.96 6.86
C ALA A 159 -53.21 -36.55 5.54
N HIS A 160 -52.37 -36.41 4.50
CA HIS A 160 -52.62 -36.18 3.07
C HIS A 160 -52.33 -34.74 2.61
N GLU A 161 -51.52 -34.47 1.59
CA GLU A 161 -50.71 -35.27 0.68
C GLU A 161 -49.83 -34.28 -0.11
N LEU A 162 -48.56 -34.63 -0.34
CA LEU A 162 -47.68 -34.47 -1.54
C LEU A 162 -48.15 -33.47 -2.63
N CYS A 163 -47.32 -32.71 -3.38
CA CYS A 163 -45.91 -32.80 -3.73
C CYS A 163 -45.54 -31.58 -4.60
N GLU A 164 -44.24 -31.43 -4.87
CA GLU A 164 -43.64 -30.81 -6.08
C GLU A 164 -43.58 -29.27 -6.23
N GLY A 165 -42.38 -28.74 -5.93
CA GLY A 165 -41.51 -28.28 -7.02
C GLY A 165 -41.63 -26.82 -7.48
N GLN A 166 -41.19 -25.85 -6.67
CA GLN A 166 -40.87 -24.51 -7.17
C GLN A 166 -39.36 -24.36 -7.36
N ARG A 167 -38.93 -24.51 -8.62
CA ARG A 167 -37.61 -24.14 -9.13
C ARG A 167 -37.81 -23.38 -10.44
N ALA A 168 -37.74 -22.06 -10.40
CA ALA A 168 -37.31 -21.22 -11.53
C ALA A 168 -37.23 -19.75 -11.07
N VAL A 169 -36.00 -19.26 -10.95
CA VAL A 169 -35.64 -17.84 -10.97
C VAL A 169 -34.91 -17.62 -12.29
N VAL A 170 -35.00 -16.39 -12.81
CA VAL A 170 -34.23 -15.78 -13.91
C VAL A 170 -34.93 -15.84 -15.28
N GLU A 171 -35.65 -14.78 -15.62
CA GLU A 171 -35.49 -14.09 -16.91
C GLU A 171 -35.75 -12.59 -16.70
N MET A 172 -34.73 -11.77 -16.97
CA MET A 172 -34.88 -10.34 -17.23
C MET A 172 -33.71 -9.92 -18.11
N GLU A 173 -33.77 -10.28 -19.38
CA GLU A 173 -33.00 -9.60 -20.43
C GLU A 173 -33.83 -8.45 -20.97
N CYS A 174 -33.27 -7.25 -20.88
CA CYS A 174 -33.76 -6.03 -21.49
C CYS A 174 -32.75 -5.65 -22.57
N SER A 175 -33.10 -5.83 -23.85
CA SER A 175 -32.49 -5.10 -24.97
C SER A 175 -33.32 -5.20 -26.24
N ALA A 176 -33.48 -4.01 -26.84
CA ALA A 176 -33.95 -3.65 -28.18
C ALA A 176 -35.43 -3.32 -28.33
#